data_AF-A0A2T0VUR6-F1
#
_entry.id   AF-A0A2T0VUR6-F1
#
_cell.length_a   1.000
_cell.length_b   1.000
_cell.length_c   1.000
_cell.angle_alpha   90.00
_cell.angle_beta   90.00
_cell.angle_gamma   90.00
#
_symmetry.space_group_name_H-M   'P 1'
#
loop_
_entity.id
_entity.type
_entity.pdbx_description
1 polymer ?
#
loop_
_entity_poly.entity_id
_entity_poly.type
_entity_poly.pdbx_seq_one_letter_code
_entity_poly.pdbx_strand_id
1 'polypeptide(L)'
;MTKLEFNIEQASQREFEDFVFNQKAHSHQGLVIIFDPKHNTHRFIEMFRNAGSLLERYDLTNLERGCWAMFGPGDKGNLTDLIWNQDIPIEVKEELITSMYFMFRDIFAQQPLGNACEMWWDGLAYEINPMKRAQPSTNLEHQRIQNAMFETLSKVLLIDSYDCQSAALHGLNHVLHPDNDRVIQAFINRHPDMTDEEIEYARMCSKGLAA
;
A
#
# COMPACT_ATOMS: atom_id res chain seq x y z
N MET A 1 20.90 12.15 25.05
CA MET A 1 19.81 11.17 24.90
C MET A 1 20.36 10.00 24.12
N THR A 2 20.25 8.79 24.65
CA THR A 2 20.68 7.56 23.96
C THR A 2 19.69 7.29 22.83
N LYS A 3 20.15 7.28 21.57
CA LYS A 3 19.32 6.85 20.45
C LYS A 3 19.02 5.37 20.63
N LEU A 4 17.76 4.99 20.44
CA LEU A 4 17.35 3.59 20.49
C LEU A 4 17.56 3.04 19.08
N GLU A 5 18.45 2.07 18.93
CA GLU A 5 18.74 1.43 17.65
C GLU A 5 17.98 0.10 17.58
N PHE A 6 17.24 -0.11 16.49
CA PHE A 6 16.66 -1.40 16.14
C PHE A 6 17.30 -1.89 14.85
N ASN A 7 17.86 -3.09 14.88
CA ASN A 7 18.48 -3.70 13.72
C ASN A 7 17.60 -4.84 13.19
N ILE A 8 17.13 -4.67 11.96
CA ILE A 8 16.34 -5.64 11.20
C ILE A 8 17.02 -6.05 9.88
N GLU A 9 18.29 -5.70 9.70
CA GLU A 9 19.07 -5.95 8.47
C GLU A 9 19.07 -7.42 8.04
N GLN A 10 19.00 -8.34 9.01
CA GLN A 10 18.93 -9.79 8.77
C GLN A 10 17.79 -10.45 9.55
N ALA A 11 16.75 -9.69 9.90
CA ALA A 11 15.61 -10.22 10.64
C ALA A 11 14.99 -11.42 9.90
N SER A 12 14.69 -12.48 10.63
CA SER A 12 13.80 -13.53 10.13
C SER A 12 12.42 -12.96 9.81
N GLN A 13 11.62 -13.70 9.05
CA GLN A 13 10.25 -13.29 8.75
C GLN A 13 9.45 -12.94 10.02
N ARG A 14 9.59 -13.77 11.05
CA ARG A 14 8.90 -13.60 12.32
C ARG A 14 9.34 -12.33 13.06
N GLU A 15 10.65 -12.09 13.13
CA GLU A 15 11.19 -10.89 13.79
C GLU A 15 10.78 -9.62 13.04
N PHE A 16 10.72 -9.67 11.71
CA PHE A 16 10.26 -8.56 10.88
C PHE A 16 8.77 -8.26 11.10
N GLU A 17 7.91 -9.28 11.13
CA GLU A 17 6.48 -9.10 11.42
C GLU A 17 6.25 -8.55 12.84
N ASP A 18 6.99 -9.06 13.83
CA ASP A 18 6.95 -8.53 15.19
C ASP A 18 7.44 -7.08 15.23
N PHE A 19 8.46 -6.74 14.43
CA PHE A 19 8.88 -5.37 14.24
C PHE A 19 7.79 -4.52 13.58
N VAL A 20 6.97 -5.01 12.64
CA VAL A 20 5.91 -4.18 12.03
C VAL A 20 4.70 -4.04 12.96
N PHE A 21 4.24 -5.13 13.57
CA PHE A 21 2.92 -5.18 14.22
C PHE A 21 2.98 -5.17 15.76
N ASN A 22 4.10 -5.54 16.38
CA ASN A 22 4.22 -5.64 17.85
C ASN A 22 4.93 -4.41 18.46
N GLN A 23 4.62 -3.22 17.95
CA GLN A 23 5.39 -2.02 18.29
C GLN A 23 4.81 -1.23 19.45
N LYS A 24 5.54 -1.25 20.58
CA LYS A 24 5.62 -0.15 21.54
C LYS A 24 6.61 0.95 21.10
N ALA A 25 7.32 0.78 19.96
CA ALA A 25 8.51 1.55 19.60
C ALA A 25 8.28 2.75 18.66
N HIS A 26 7.23 2.78 17.81
CA HIS A 26 6.94 3.93 16.92
C HIS A 26 6.60 5.26 17.63
N SER A 27 6.41 5.26 18.95
CA SER A 27 6.21 6.49 19.73
C SER A 27 7.50 7.10 20.28
N HIS A 28 8.69 6.56 19.96
CA HIS A 28 9.96 7.04 20.50
C HIS A 28 10.65 8.03 19.56
N GLN A 29 10.71 9.30 19.96
CA GLN A 29 11.58 10.27 19.31
C GLN A 29 13.04 9.80 19.39
N GLY A 30 13.71 9.69 18.23
CA GLY A 30 15.12 9.30 18.13
C GLY A 30 15.38 7.80 17.94
N LEU A 31 14.35 7.04 17.52
CA LEU A 31 14.52 5.70 16.98
C LEU A 31 15.39 5.72 15.72
N VAL A 32 16.34 4.80 15.61
CA VAL A 32 17.13 4.57 14.39
C VAL A 32 16.91 3.12 13.96
N ILE A 33 16.42 2.93 12.75
CA ILE A 33 16.21 1.61 12.16
C ILE A 33 17.40 1.32 11.24
N ILE A 34 18.12 0.23 11.52
CA ILE A 34 19.16 -0.32 10.66
C ILE A 34 18.53 -1.45 9.85
N PHE A 35 18.57 -1.34 8.52
CA PHE A 35 17.95 -2.30 7.62
C PHE A 35 18.72 -2.41 6.31
N ASP A 36 18.58 -3.55 5.63
CA ASP A 36 18.99 -3.73 4.24
C ASP A 36 17.74 -3.59 3.35
N PRO A 37 17.74 -2.67 2.36
CA PRO A 37 16.56 -2.43 1.53
C PRO A 37 16.05 -3.66 0.79
N LYS A 38 16.94 -4.52 0.29
CA LYS A 38 16.56 -5.70 -0.49
C LYS A 38 15.96 -6.77 0.42
N HIS A 39 16.62 -7.03 1.55
CA HIS A 39 16.14 -7.97 2.56
C HIS A 39 14.76 -7.56 3.08
N ASN A 40 14.60 -6.30 3.51
CA ASN A 40 13.31 -5.82 4.01
C ASN A 40 12.21 -5.87 2.94
N THR A 41 12.53 -5.60 1.68
CA THR A 41 11.56 -5.73 0.59
C THR A 41 11.08 -7.16 0.44
N HIS A 42 11.99 -8.14 0.51
CA HIS A 42 11.62 -9.56 0.51
C HIS A 42 10.79 -9.95 1.75
N ARG A 43 11.09 -9.40 2.93
CA ARG A 43 10.29 -9.62 4.15
C ARG A 43 8.87 -9.08 3.99
N PHE A 44 8.70 -7.90 3.41
CA PHE A 44 7.37 -7.36 3.09
C PHE A 44 6.61 -8.23 2.09
N ILE A 45 7.26 -8.65 1.00
CA ILE A 45 6.64 -9.56 0.00
C ILE A 45 6.15 -10.85 0.66
N GLU A 46 6.99 -11.47 1.48
CA GLU A 46 6.64 -12.72 2.19
C GLU A 46 5.53 -12.49 3.21
N MET A 47 5.55 -11.37 3.93
CA MET A 47 4.52 -10.97 4.89
C MET A 47 3.17 -10.79 4.19
N PHE A 48 3.13 -10.01 3.10
CA PHE A 48 1.90 -9.76 2.36
C PHE A 48 1.32 -11.04 1.77
N ARG A 49 2.14 -11.90 1.16
CA ARG A 49 1.69 -13.19 0.62
C ARG A 49 1.08 -14.12 1.67
N ASN A 50 1.46 -13.95 2.93
CA ASN A 50 0.95 -14.73 4.06
C ASN A 50 0.08 -13.88 5.00
N ALA A 51 -0.53 -12.80 4.51
CA ALA A 51 -1.26 -11.82 5.32
C ALA A 51 -2.32 -12.44 6.23
N GLY A 52 -3.04 -13.47 5.76
CA GLY A 52 -4.05 -14.16 6.58
C GLY A 52 -3.51 -14.70 7.91
N SER A 53 -2.24 -15.10 7.98
CA SER A 53 -1.61 -15.60 9.22
C SER A 53 -1.40 -14.51 10.28
N LEU A 54 -1.43 -13.23 9.89
CA LEU A 54 -1.28 -12.11 10.81
C LEU A 54 -2.49 -11.98 11.75
N LEU A 55 -3.69 -12.36 11.28
CA LEU A 55 -4.93 -12.37 12.08
C LEU A 55 -4.88 -13.38 13.24
N GLU A 56 -4.09 -14.45 13.10
CA GLU A 56 -3.92 -15.45 14.15
C GLU A 56 -2.94 -14.99 15.25
N ARG A 57 -2.14 -13.97 14.97
CA ARG A 57 -0.98 -13.58 15.79
C ARG A 57 -1.10 -12.22 16.44
N TYR A 58 -1.78 -11.28 15.80
CA TYR A 58 -1.89 -9.90 16.26
C TYR A 58 -3.35 -9.53 16.44
N ASP A 59 -3.66 -8.80 17.51
CA ASP A 59 -4.96 -8.18 17.67
C ASP A 59 -5.19 -7.07 16.63
N LEU A 60 -6.46 -6.69 16.43
CA LEU A 60 -6.84 -5.67 15.44
C LEU A 60 -6.17 -4.31 15.67
N THR A 61 -5.87 -3.96 16.94
CA THR A 61 -5.21 -2.68 17.26
C THR A 61 -3.76 -2.68 16.78
N ASN A 62 -3.06 -3.80 16.98
CA ASN A 62 -1.70 -4.00 16.50
C ASN A 62 -1.63 -4.08 14.98
N LEU A 63 -2.60 -4.74 14.35
CA LEU A 63 -2.70 -4.79 12.89
C LEU A 63 -2.90 -3.40 12.28
N GLU A 64 -3.85 -2.62 12.80
CA GLU A 64 -4.08 -1.24 12.35
C GLU A 64 -2.82 -0.38 12.52
N ARG A 65 -2.19 -0.41 13.69
CA ARG A 65 -0.95 0.34 13.95
C ARG A 65 0.20 -0.08 13.05
N GLY A 66 0.38 -1.38 12.82
CA GLY A 66 1.42 -1.88 11.92
C GLY A 66 1.16 -1.48 10.47
N CYS A 67 -0.11 -1.41 10.05
CA CYS A 67 -0.45 -0.82 8.76
C CYS A 67 0.04 0.63 8.67
N TRP A 68 -0.32 1.47 9.63
CA TRP A 68 0.15 2.86 9.69
C TRP A 68 1.67 3.01 9.74
N ALA A 69 2.36 2.11 10.44
CA ALA A 69 3.82 2.12 10.54
C ALA A 69 4.52 1.89 9.19
N MET A 70 3.89 1.16 8.26
CA MET A 70 4.47 0.87 6.95
C MET A 70 4.56 2.09 6.02
N PHE A 71 3.82 3.17 6.28
CA PHE A 71 3.74 4.37 5.42
C PHE A 71 3.79 5.70 6.19
N GLY A 72 4.13 5.69 7.48
CA GLY A 72 4.25 6.88 8.31
C GLY A 72 5.39 7.83 7.88
N PRO A 73 5.25 9.15 8.11
CA PRO A 73 6.26 10.14 7.76
C PRO A 73 7.50 10.02 8.67
N GLY A 74 8.68 9.90 8.06
CA GLY A 74 9.94 10.24 8.73
C GLY A 74 11.04 9.19 8.77
N ASP A 75 10.77 7.93 8.41
CA ASP A 75 11.76 6.86 8.57
C ASP A 75 12.16 6.21 7.26
N LYS A 76 13.48 6.11 7.07
CA LYS A 76 14.08 5.33 6.00
C LYS A 76 13.60 3.88 6.07
N GLY A 77 13.20 3.32 4.93
CA GLY A 77 12.85 1.90 4.81
C GLY A 77 11.36 1.57 5.00
N ASN A 78 10.50 2.58 5.02
CA ASN A 78 9.06 2.39 4.84
C ASN A 78 8.73 1.96 3.38
N LEU A 79 7.47 1.60 3.10
CA LEU A 79 7.11 1.08 1.77
C LEU A 79 7.35 2.08 0.64
N THR A 80 7.06 3.36 0.84
CA THR A 80 7.32 4.41 -0.16
C THR A 80 8.82 4.46 -0.48
N ASP A 81 9.67 4.49 0.54
CA ASP A 81 11.11 4.52 0.38
C ASP A 81 11.63 3.29 -0.37
N LEU A 82 11.10 2.10 -0.08
CA LEU A 82 11.51 0.86 -0.76
C LEU A 82 11.05 0.83 -2.23
N ILE A 83 9.83 1.27 -2.53
CA ILE A 83 9.31 1.33 -3.91
C ILE A 83 10.17 2.24 -4.78
N TRP A 84 10.64 3.37 -4.24
CA TRP A 84 11.43 4.35 -4.99
C TRP A 84 12.95 4.17 -4.84
N ASN A 85 13.42 3.17 -4.10
CA ASN A 85 14.83 2.92 -3.86
C ASN A 85 15.56 2.45 -5.13
N GLN A 86 16.61 3.16 -5.54
CA GLN A 86 17.36 2.86 -6.77
C GLN A 86 18.20 1.57 -6.69
N ASP A 87 18.50 1.09 -5.49
CA ASP A 87 19.28 -0.14 -5.28
C ASP A 87 18.45 -1.41 -5.41
N ILE A 88 17.11 -1.29 -5.43
CA ILE A 88 16.19 -2.42 -5.55
C ILE A 88 15.82 -2.63 -7.03
N PRO A 89 16.01 -3.85 -7.59
CA PRO A 89 15.59 -4.16 -8.95
C PRO A 89 14.09 -3.90 -9.16
N ILE A 90 13.74 -3.39 -10.33
CA ILE A 90 12.35 -3.03 -10.66
C ILE A 90 11.39 -4.23 -10.58
N GLU A 91 11.83 -5.43 -10.94
CA GLU A 91 11.03 -6.65 -10.80
C GLU A 91 10.64 -6.93 -9.34
N VAL A 92 11.55 -6.63 -8.40
CA VAL A 92 11.30 -6.80 -6.96
C VAL A 92 10.35 -5.71 -6.43
N LYS A 93 10.42 -4.49 -6.97
CA LYS A 93 9.46 -3.41 -6.65
C LYS A 93 8.05 -3.76 -7.13
N GLU A 94 7.92 -4.29 -8.34
CA GLU A 94 6.64 -4.75 -8.88
C GLU A 94 6.07 -5.90 -8.04
N GLU A 95 6.92 -6.84 -7.62
CA GLU A 95 6.51 -7.95 -6.72
C GLU A 95 6.05 -7.42 -5.35
N LEU A 96 6.76 -6.45 -4.78
CA LEU A 96 6.35 -5.76 -3.54
C LEU A 96 4.94 -5.18 -3.70
N ILE A 97 4.72 -4.34 -4.71
CA ILE A 97 3.44 -3.67 -4.95
C ILE A 97 2.32 -4.71 -5.18
N THR A 98 2.55 -5.67 -6.07
CA THR A 98 1.53 -6.66 -6.44
C THR A 98 1.20 -7.62 -5.30
N SER A 99 2.14 -7.91 -4.40
CA SER A 99 1.88 -8.73 -3.22
C SER A 99 0.97 -8.05 -2.20
N MET A 100 0.89 -6.71 -2.18
CA MET A 100 -0.02 -6.01 -1.29
C MET A 100 -1.49 -6.38 -1.48
N TYR A 101 -1.89 -6.86 -2.68
CA TYR A 101 -3.23 -7.41 -2.92
C TYR A 101 -3.68 -8.41 -1.84
N PHE A 102 -2.75 -9.23 -1.33
CA PHE A 102 -3.05 -10.23 -0.33
C PHE A 102 -3.42 -9.63 1.04
N MET A 103 -2.91 -8.45 1.40
CA MET A 103 -3.39 -7.71 2.58
C MET A 103 -4.86 -7.31 2.44
N PHE A 104 -5.26 -6.85 1.26
CA PHE A 104 -6.65 -6.51 0.99
C PHE A 104 -7.55 -7.74 1.01
N ARG A 105 -7.15 -8.80 0.30
CA ARG A 105 -7.93 -10.05 0.22
C ARG A 105 -8.07 -10.73 1.57
N ASP A 106 -6.97 -10.86 2.31
CA ASP A 106 -6.92 -11.73 3.50
C ASP A 106 -7.15 -10.98 4.80
N ILE A 107 -6.98 -9.66 4.84
CA ILE A 107 -7.20 -8.85 6.05
C ILE A 107 -8.31 -7.84 5.82
N PHE A 108 -8.13 -6.85 4.93
CA PHE A 108 -9.08 -5.73 4.84
C PHE A 108 -10.49 -6.13 4.43
N ALA A 109 -10.64 -7.16 3.59
CA ALA A 109 -11.94 -7.71 3.22
C ALA A 109 -12.69 -8.32 4.42
N GLN A 110 -11.97 -8.76 5.45
CA GLN A 110 -12.54 -9.37 6.66
C GLN A 110 -12.62 -8.37 7.82
N GLN A 111 -11.66 -7.46 7.90
CA GLN A 111 -11.43 -6.53 8.99
C GLN A 111 -10.94 -5.20 8.38
N PRO A 112 -11.76 -4.15 8.30
CA PRO A 112 -11.39 -2.90 7.62
C PRO A 112 -10.17 -2.20 8.24
N LEU A 113 -9.90 -2.47 9.53
CA LEU A 113 -8.83 -1.86 10.34
C LEU A 113 -8.86 -0.32 10.28
N GLY A 114 -10.03 0.26 10.56
CA GLY A 114 -10.22 1.71 10.54
C GLY A 114 -10.08 2.27 9.13
N ASN A 115 -9.36 3.39 8.99
CA ASN A 115 -9.05 4.01 7.70
C ASN A 115 -7.68 3.59 7.13
N ALA A 116 -7.01 2.61 7.73
CA ALA A 116 -5.70 2.15 7.24
C ALA A 116 -5.76 1.61 5.80
N CYS A 117 -6.89 1.03 5.41
CA CYS A 117 -7.16 0.52 4.06
C CYS A 117 -7.04 1.62 2.99
N GLU A 118 -7.64 2.80 3.24
CA GLU A 118 -7.66 3.94 2.31
C GLU A 118 -6.33 4.72 2.33
N MET A 119 -5.82 5.00 3.54
CA MET A 119 -4.64 5.84 3.76
C MET A 119 -3.34 5.23 3.21
N TRP A 120 -3.33 3.91 2.98
CA TRP A 120 -2.21 3.22 2.36
C TRP A 120 -1.83 3.87 1.03
N TRP A 121 -2.83 4.19 0.20
CA TRP A 121 -2.58 4.73 -1.13
C TRP A 121 -2.23 6.22 -1.15
N ASP A 122 -2.66 6.98 -0.14
CA ASP A 122 -2.23 8.38 0.02
C ASP A 122 -0.71 8.49 0.18
N GLY A 123 -0.09 7.57 0.93
CA GLY A 123 1.36 7.57 1.14
C GLY A 123 2.16 7.03 -0.06
N LEU A 124 1.63 6.00 -0.73
CA LEU A 124 2.35 5.30 -1.80
C LEU A 124 2.24 5.99 -3.16
N ALA A 125 1.06 6.48 -3.51
CA ALA A 125 0.79 7.08 -4.82
C ALA A 125 1.08 8.59 -4.85
N TYR A 126 1.48 9.18 -3.72
CA TYR A 126 1.84 10.59 -3.59
C TYR A 126 2.88 11.06 -4.61
N GLU A 127 3.89 10.23 -4.88
CA GLU A 127 4.97 10.53 -5.84
C GLU A 127 4.57 10.26 -7.31
N ILE A 128 3.35 9.80 -7.59
CA ILE A 128 2.83 9.58 -8.96
C ILE A 128 1.83 10.66 -9.37
N ASN A 129 1.12 11.25 -8.41
CA ASN A 129 0.16 12.32 -8.66
C ASN A 129 0.85 13.51 -9.38
N PRO A 130 0.22 14.16 -10.40
CA PRO A 130 0.79 15.14 -11.35
C PRO A 130 1.51 16.38 -10.80
N MET A 131 1.84 16.42 -9.51
CA MET A 131 2.65 17.46 -8.91
C MET A 131 3.98 17.02 -8.28
N LYS A 132 4.35 15.73 -8.18
CA LYS A 132 5.50 15.34 -7.33
C LYS A 132 6.34 14.19 -7.90
N ARG A 133 7.53 14.54 -8.43
CA ARG A 133 8.72 13.70 -8.73
C ARG A 133 8.62 12.58 -9.78
N ALA A 134 7.64 11.67 -9.79
CA ALA A 134 7.61 10.63 -10.82
C ALA A 134 7.10 11.17 -12.17
N GLN A 135 7.49 10.49 -13.25
CA GLN A 135 7.16 10.85 -14.63
C GLN A 135 6.89 9.59 -15.45
N PRO A 136 5.77 8.87 -15.20
CA PRO A 136 5.46 7.61 -15.90
C PRO A 136 5.37 7.75 -17.43
N SER A 137 5.10 8.95 -17.94
CA SER A 137 5.03 9.22 -19.38
C SER A 137 6.39 9.30 -20.08
N THR A 138 7.47 9.50 -19.34
CA THR A 138 8.83 9.71 -19.90
C THR A 138 9.90 8.82 -19.28
N ASN A 139 9.60 8.12 -18.18
CA ASN A 139 10.50 7.21 -17.49
C ASN A 139 9.89 5.80 -17.38
N LEU A 140 10.58 4.81 -17.97
CA LEU A 140 10.12 3.42 -18.03
C LEU A 140 9.98 2.77 -16.65
N GLU A 141 10.87 3.08 -15.70
CA GLU A 141 10.77 2.54 -14.33
C GLU A 141 9.53 3.10 -13.63
N HIS A 142 9.30 4.40 -13.75
CA HIS A 142 8.11 5.06 -13.20
C HIS A 142 6.83 4.51 -13.82
N GLN A 143 6.85 4.22 -15.13
CA GLN A 143 5.74 3.58 -15.82
C GLN A 143 5.45 2.18 -15.27
N ARG A 144 6.49 1.36 -15.07
CA ARG A 144 6.35 0.02 -14.50
C ARG A 144 5.78 0.04 -13.09
N ILE A 145 6.23 0.97 -12.25
CA ILE A 145 5.67 1.19 -10.90
C ILE A 145 4.19 1.59 -10.99
N GLN A 146 3.84 2.54 -11.86
CA GLN A 146 2.45 2.97 -12.07
C GLN A 146 1.56 1.79 -12.52
N ASN A 147 2.05 0.98 -13.47
CA ASN A 147 1.33 -0.20 -13.95
C ASN A 147 1.11 -1.22 -12.83
N ALA A 148 2.13 -1.52 -12.02
CA ALA A 148 2.01 -2.44 -10.90
C ALA A 148 0.97 -1.95 -9.87
N MET A 149 0.97 -0.65 -9.54
CA MET A 149 -0.04 -0.07 -8.65
C MET A 149 -1.44 -0.17 -9.25
N PHE A 150 -1.61 0.22 -10.52
CA PHE A 150 -2.88 0.14 -11.25
C PHE A 150 -3.43 -1.29 -11.30
N GLU A 151 -2.60 -2.27 -11.65
CA GLU A 151 -3.01 -3.68 -11.72
C GLU A 151 -3.42 -4.23 -10.34
N THR A 152 -2.69 -3.82 -9.29
CA THR A 152 -3.00 -4.22 -7.91
C THR A 152 -4.34 -3.63 -7.48
N LEU A 153 -4.53 -2.33 -7.64
CA LEU A 153 -5.78 -1.62 -7.35
C LEU A 153 -6.96 -2.19 -8.15
N SER A 154 -6.74 -2.52 -9.42
CA SER A 154 -7.77 -3.15 -10.27
C SER A 154 -8.21 -4.50 -9.75
N LYS A 155 -7.30 -5.28 -9.13
CA LYS A 155 -7.64 -6.55 -8.46
C LYS A 155 -8.35 -6.32 -7.15
N VAL A 156 -7.93 -5.32 -6.37
CA VAL A 156 -8.57 -4.95 -5.09
C VAL A 156 -10.01 -4.47 -5.33
N LEU A 157 -10.26 -3.69 -6.39
CA LEU A 157 -11.60 -3.21 -6.76
C LEU A 157 -12.59 -4.34 -7.06
N LEU A 158 -12.11 -5.56 -7.36
CA LEU A 158 -12.95 -6.73 -7.61
C LEU A 158 -13.26 -7.53 -6.33
N ILE A 159 -12.69 -7.16 -5.18
CA ILE A 159 -13.01 -7.78 -3.91
C ILE A 159 -14.40 -7.29 -3.48
N ASP A 160 -15.28 -8.21 -3.10
CA ASP A 160 -16.63 -7.90 -2.62
C ASP A 160 -16.59 -7.40 -1.17
N SER A 161 -16.01 -6.22 -0.99
CA SER A 161 -15.87 -5.51 0.29
C SER A 161 -15.90 -4.02 0.00
N TYR A 162 -16.84 -3.31 0.63
CA TYR A 162 -16.98 -1.87 0.49
C TYR A 162 -15.65 -1.13 0.78
N ASP A 163 -14.98 -1.48 1.88
CA ASP A 163 -13.73 -0.82 2.28
C ASP A 163 -12.59 -1.06 1.28
N CYS A 164 -12.52 -2.27 0.70
CA CYS A 164 -11.54 -2.57 -0.35
C CYS A 164 -11.85 -1.80 -1.65
N GLN A 165 -13.13 -1.74 -2.03
CA GLN A 165 -13.56 -1.01 -3.23
C GLN A 165 -13.35 0.50 -3.08
N SER A 166 -13.70 1.07 -1.94
CA SER A 166 -13.45 2.47 -1.58
C SER A 166 -11.96 2.79 -1.65
N ALA A 167 -11.13 2.00 -0.97
CA ALA A 167 -9.68 2.17 -1.00
C ALA A 167 -9.08 2.03 -2.41
N ALA A 168 -9.62 1.11 -3.22
CA ALA A 168 -9.17 0.94 -4.61
C ALA A 168 -9.54 2.15 -5.49
N LEU A 169 -10.77 2.66 -5.38
CA LEU A 169 -11.19 3.88 -6.09
C LEU A 169 -10.34 5.08 -5.69
N HIS A 170 -10.11 5.25 -4.38
CA HIS A 170 -9.24 6.28 -3.83
C HIS A 170 -7.80 6.15 -4.34
N GLY A 171 -7.24 4.95 -4.36
CA GLY A 171 -5.90 4.73 -4.92
C GLY A 171 -5.83 5.01 -6.42
N LEU A 172 -6.85 4.64 -7.19
CA LEU A 172 -6.92 4.93 -8.63
C LEU A 172 -6.99 6.44 -8.91
N ASN A 173 -7.65 7.21 -8.04
CA ASN A 173 -7.66 8.68 -8.08
C ASN A 173 -6.25 9.28 -8.05
N HIS A 174 -5.32 8.67 -7.31
CA HIS A 174 -3.94 9.14 -7.22
C HIS A 174 -3.04 8.61 -8.33
N VAL A 175 -3.21 7.35 -8.72
CA VAL A 175 -2.31 6.67 -9.70
C VAL A 175 -2.46 7.23 -11.11
N LEU A 176 -3.67 7.64 -11.52
CA LEU A 176 -3.95 8.25 -12.83
C LEU A 176 -3.37 7.47 -14.02
N HIS A 177 -3.61 6.17 -14.07
CA HIS A 177 -3.17 5.32 -15.17
C HIS A 177 -4.09 5.51 -16.41
N PRO A 178 -3.59 5.40 -17.65
CA PRO A 178 -4.40 5.59 -18.86
C PRO A 178 -5.64 4.69 -18.98
N ASP A 179 -5.63 3.53 -18.30
CA ASP A 179 -6.77 2.59 -18.30
C ASP A 179 -7.76 2.79 -17.13
N ASN A 180 -7.60 3.83 -16.29
CA ASN A 180 -8.47 4.08 -15.13
C ASN A 180 -9.95 4.13 -15.52
N ASP A 181 -10.30 4.94 -16.54
CA ASP A 181 -11.67 5.09 -17.04
C ASP A 181 -12.29 3.74 -17.42
N ARG A 182 -11.51 2.87 -18.08
CA ARG A 182 -11.97 1.56 -18.53
C ARG A 182 -12.31 0.64 -17.35
N VAL A 183 -11.44 0.59 -16.34
CA VAL A 183 -11.64 -0.27 -15.16
C VAL A 183 -12.78 0.23 -14.29
N ILE A 184 -12.83 1.54 -14.04
CA ILE A 184 -13.88 2.16 -13.22
C ILE A 184 -15.25 2.04 -13.90
N GLN A 185 -15.34 2.27 -15.21
CA GLN A 185 -16.62 2.08 -15.91
C GLN A 185 -17.08 0.61 -15.86
N ALA A 186 -16.15 -0.35 -15.93
CA ALA A 186 -16.46 -1.76 -15.78
C ALA A 186 -16.87 -2.13 -14.34
N PHE A 187 -16.38 -1.41 -13.33
CA PHE A 187 -16.86 -1.52 -11.95
C PHE A 187 -18.30 -1.02 -11.84
N ILE A 188 -18.57 0.22 -12.24
CA ILE A 188 -19.93 0.82 -12.21
C ILE A 188 -20.96 -0.09 -12.91
N ASN A 189 -20.62 -0.65 -14.08
CA ASN A 189 -21.52 -1.54 -14.81
C ASN A 189 -21.84 -2.86 -14.09
N ARG A 190 -20.99 -3.31 -13.16
CA ARG A 190 -21.18 -4.52 -12.36
C ARG A 190 -21.97 -4.29 -11.08
N HIS A 191 -22.11 -3.04 -10.65
CA HIS A 191 -22.80 -2.66 -9.42
C HIS A 191 -24.02 -1.77 -9.75
N PRO A 192 -25.10 -2.35 -10.32
CA PRO A 192 -26.28 -1.58 -10.73
C PRO A 192 -27.03 -0.94 -9.56
N ASP A 193 -26.76 -1.37 -8.33
CA ASP A 193 -27.39 -0.88 -7.11
C ASP A 193 -26.65 0.34 -6.50
N MET A 194 -25.55 0.80 -7.10
CA MET A 194 -24.87 2.03 -6.68
C MET A 194 -25.79 3.25 -6.80
N THR A 195 -25.68 4.13 -5.83
CA THR A 195 -26.31 5.46 -5.85
C THR A 195 -25.66 6.38 -6.89
N ASP A 196 -26.37 7.43 -7.29
CA ASP A 196 -25.83 8.46 -8.18
C ASP A 196 -24.56 9.13 -7.59
N GLU A 197 -24.48 9.27 -6.27
CA GLU A 197 -23.32 9.84 -5.57
C GLU A 197 -22.09 8.91 -5.66
N GLU A 198 -22.27 7.61 -5.42
CA GLU A 198 -21.17 6.64 -5.54
C GLU A 198 -20.68 6.52 -6.99
N ILE A 199 -21.60 6.56 -7.96
CA ILE A 199 -21.27 6.56 -9.39
C ILE A 199 -20.46 7.82 -9.75
N GLU A 200 -20.86 8.99 -9.25
CA GLU A 200 -20.15 10.24 -9.50
C GLU A 200 -18.77 10.23 -8.83
N TYR A 201 -18.67 9.77 -7.58
CA TYR A 201 -17.38 9.61 -6.90
C TYR A 201 -16.43 8.72 -7.71
N ALA A 202 -16.89 7.54 -8.15
CA ALA A 202 -16.08 6.63 -8.96
C ALA A 202 -15.60 7.30 -10.27
N ARG A 203 -16.47 8.05 -10.97
CA ARG A 203 -16.10 8.81 -12.18
C ARG A 203 -15.12 9.95 -11.90
N MET A 204 -15.16 10.55 -10.71
CA MET A 204 -14.21 11.58 -10.31
C MET A 204 -12.84 10.96 -10.01
N CYS A 205 -12.81 9.78 -9.38
CA CYS A 205 -11.58 9.01 -9.19
C CYS A 205 -10.90 8.66 -10.52
N SER A 206 -11.65 8.36 -11.58
CA SER A 206 -11.03 8.02 -12.87
C SER A 206 -10.23 9.16 -13.48
N LYS A 207 -10.56 10.41 -13.10
CA LYS A 207 -9.95 11.65 -13.58
C LYS A 207 -8.97 12.28 -12.59
N GLY A 208 -8.80 11.70 -11.40
CA GLY A 208 -7.97 12.30 -10.35
C GLY A 208 -8.58 13.55 -9.73
N LEU A 209 -9.92 13.63 -9.71
CA LEU A 209 -10.66 14.82 -9.25
C LEU A 209 -11.45 14.57 -7.96
N ALA A 210 -11.43 13.35 -7.42
CA ALA A 210 -12.04 13.06 -6.13
C ALA A 210 -11.23 13.72 -5.01
N ALA A 211 -11.94 14.39 -4.09
CA ALA A 211 -11.39 15.11 -2.94
C ALA A 211 -11.27 14.22 -1.71
#